data_AF-A0A8T3MSV4-F1
#
_entry.id   AF-A0A8T3MSV4-F1
#
_cell.length_a   1.000
_cell.length_b   1.000
_cell.length_c   1.000
_cell.angle_alpha   90.00
_cell.angle_beta   90.00
_cell.angle_gamma   90.00
#
_symmetry.space_group_name_H-M   'P 1'
#
loop_
_entity.id
_entity.type
_entity.pdbx_description
1 polymer ?
#
loop_
_entity_poly.entity_id
_entity_poly.type
_entity_poly.pdbx_seq_one_letter_code
_entity_poly.pdbx_strand_id
1 'polypeptide(L)'
;MTLGLGFDQTPDAAADPAAARCVEVAVDAAGGAGSRTYTYAVPRRLADLELGEAVLVEFGKRQALGIVLGEATAPVGVEPKPIVDRVRADGPLLPPLSLELARWIAAHYLAPPALVLRAMLPPNLLERLELVVERTPAAAGVADPPPTDRADPPPTDRADEDLLEQLTG
;
A
#
# COMPACT_ATOMS: atom_id res chain seq x y z
N MET A 1 -20.87 -13.11 -11.78
CA MET A 1 -21.03 -12.97 -10.33
C MET A 1 -19.97 -11.98 -9.88
N THR A 2 -20.43 -10.78 -9.54
CA THR A 2 -19.68 -9.52 -9.50
C THR A 2 -19.11 -9.28 -8.11
N LEU A 3 -17.88 -8.77 -8.03
CA LEU A 3 -17.45 -7.88 -6.94
C LEU A 3 -16.55 -6.82 -7.55
N GLY A 4 -17.16 -5.69 -7.91
CA GLY A 4 -16.46 -4.46 -8.24
C GLY A 4 -16.04 -3.80 -6.94
N LEU A 5 -14.74 -3.74 -6.69
CA LEU A 5 -14.17 -2.87 -5.67
C LEU A 5 -14.08 -1.46 -6.28
N GLY A 6 -15.09 -0.65 -5.99
CA GLY A 6 -15.06 0.78 -6.28
C GLY A 6 -14.09 1.46 -5.33
N PHE A 7 -12.88 1.72 -5.80
CA PHE A 7 -12.02 2.73 -5.20
C PHE A 7 -12.55 4.09 -5.67
N ASP A 8 -13.21 4.80 -4.76
CA ASP A 8 -13.61 6.19 -4.96
C ASP A 8 -12.34 7.04 -5.16
N GLN A 9 -12.07 7.37 -6.42
CA GLN A 9 -10.95 8.21 -6.83
C GLN A 9 -11.37 9.67 -6.69
N THR A 10 -11.05 10.29 -5.56
CA THR A 10 -10.81 11.74 -5.55
C THR A 10 -9.35 11.97 -5.95
N PRO A 11 -9.07 12.58 -7.11
CA PRO A 11 -7.71 12.82 -7.57
C PRO A 11 -7.15 14.05 -6.83
N ASP A 12 -6.56 13.84 -5.65
CA ASP A 12 -5.72 14.84 -4.97
C ASP A 12 -4.21 14.61 -5.24
N ALA A 13 -3.89 13.89 -6.32
CA ALA A 13 -2.53 13.72 -6.84
C ALA A 13 -2.15 14.79 -7.88
N ALA A 14 -2.99 15.80 -8.07
CA ALA A 14 -2.75 16.87 -9.03
C ALA A 14 -1.69 17.85 -8.51
N ALA A 15 -0.48 17.65 -9.02
CA ALA A 15 0.60 18.64 -9.12
C ALA A 15 1.11 19.21 -7.78
N ASP A 16 2.08 18.50 -7.18
CA ASP A 16 3.16 19.17 -6.45
C ASP A 16 4.37 19.30 -7.39
N PRO A 17 4.54 20.44 -8.09
CA PRO A 17 5.59 20.60 -9.08
C PRO A 17 6.89 20.98 -8.38
N ALA A 18 7.61 19.96 -7.92
CA ALA A 18 9.08 19.91 -7.91
C ALA A 18 9.55 18.56 -7.34
N ALA A 19 9.37 17.50 -8.11
CA ALA A 19 10.04 16.22 -7.88
C ALA A 19 11.53 16.38 -8.26
N ALA A 20 12.37 16.75 -7.31
CA ALA A 20 13.83 16.82 -7.50
C ALA A 20 14.49 15.44 -7.43
N ARG A 21 13.77 14.44 -6.88
CA ARG A 21 14.27 13.09 -6.62
C ARG A 21 13.41 12.07 -7.36
N CYS A 22 14.08 11.15 -8.04
CA CYS A 22 13.45 9.99 -8.67
C CYS A 22 14.00 8.72 -8.03
N VAL A 23 13.15 7.71 -7.92
CA VAL A 23 13.52 6.42 -7.33
C VAL A 23 13.14 5.28 -8.26
N GLU A 24 13.94 4.21 -8.18
CA GLU A 24 13.66 2.93 -8.81
C GLU A 24 12.74 2.12 -7.90
N VAL A 25 11.60 1.69 -8.43
CA VAL A 25 10.60 0.90 -7.71
C VAL A 25 10.39 -0.43 -8.42
N ALA A 26 10.52 -1.53 -7.67
CA ALA A 26 10.07 -2.84 -8.11
C ALA A 26 8.58 -2.98 -7.83
N VAL A 27 7.78 -3.06 -8.89
CA VAL A 27 6.32 -3.14 -8.78
C VAL A 27 5.88 -4.60 -8.78
N ASP A 28 5.13 -5.01 -7.77
CA ASP A 28 4.49 -6.32 -7.76
C ASP A 28 3.21 -6.27 -8.61
N ALA A 29 3.39 -6.51 -9.91
CA ALA A 29 2.29 -6.60 -10.86
C ALA A 29 2.24 -8.00 -11.47
N ALA A 30 1.06 -8.63 -11.40
CA ALA A 30 0.81 -9.89 -12.09
C ALA A 30 1.14 -9.79 -13.60
N GLY A 31 1.84 -10.80 -14.13
CA GLY A 31 2.22 -10.92 -15.55
C GLY A 31 3.69 -10.54 -15.84
N GLY A 32 4.12 -10.72 -17.09
CA GLY A 32 5.52 -10.52 -17.50
C GLY A 32 6.04 -9.08 -17.34
N ALA A 33 5.14 -8.09 -17.29
CA ALA A 33 5.48 -6.68 -17.11
C ALA A 33 5.98 -6.35 -15.69
N GLY A 34 5.43 -6.99 -14.64
CA GLY A 34 5.85 -6.74 -13.25
C GLY A 34 7.17 -7.37 -12.86
N SER A 35 7.93 -7.92 -13.81
CA SER A 35 9.28 -8.43 -13.54
C SER A 35 10.30 -7.30 -13.45
N ARG A 36 10.03 -6.15 -14.07
CA ARG A 36 10.98 -5.04 -14.19
C ARG A 36 10.79 -4.00 -13.10
N THR A 37 11.81 -3.18 -12.95
CA THR A 37 11.78 -1.97 -12.13
C THR A 37 11.34 -0.77 -12.97
N TYR A 38 10.81 0.24 -12.29
CA TYR A 38 10.23 1.43 -12.92
C TYR A 38 10.66 2.68 -12.17
N THR A 39 10.92 3.75 -12.90
CA THR A 39 11.33 5.04 -12.31
C THR A 39 10.09 5.88 -11.97
N TYR A 40 9.99 6.30 -10.73
CA TYR A 40 8.94 7.19 -10.25
C TYR A 40 9.52 8.46 -9.62
N ALA A 41 8.80 9.56 -9.75
CA ALA A 41 9.08 10.82 -9.09
C ALA A 41 8.65 10.74 -7.62
N VAL A 42 9.48 11.26 -6.71
CA VAL A 42 9.15 11.40 -5.29
C VAL A 42 8.53 12.79 -5.07
N PRO A 43 7.24 12.88 -4.70
CA PRO A 43 6.60 14.14 -4.35
C PRO A 43 7.15 14.71 -3.04
N ARG A 44 7.06 16.02 -2.78
CA ARG A 44 7.65 16.62 -1.57
C ARG A 44 7.05 16.09 -0.28
N ARG A 45 5.77 15.69 -0.29
CA ARG A 45 5.10 15.04 0.84
C ARG A 45 5.74 13.70 1.27
N LEU A 46 6.52 13.09 0.38
CA LEU A 46 7.27 11.85 0.60
C LEU A 46 8.79 12.10 0.51
N ALA A 47 9.27 13.32 0.78
CA ALA A 47 10.69 13.66 0.62
C ALA A 47 11.63 12.82 1.52
N ASP A 48 11.13 12.36 2.66
CA ASP A 48 11.77 11.48 3.64
C ASP A 48 11.65 9.97 3.28
N LEU A 49 11.12 9.63 2.10
CA LEU A 49 10.94 8.24 1.66
C LEU A 49 12.27 7.50 1.61
N GLU A 50 12.37 6.40 2.36
CA GLU A 50 13.58 5.60 2.49
C GLU A 50 13.61 4.42 1.52
N LEU A 51 14.80 3.86 1.33
CA LEU A 51 14.95 2.64 0.54
C LEU A 51 14.41 1.44 1.31
N GLY A 52 13.74 0.52 0.60
CA GLY A 52 13.09 -0.64 1.19
C GLY A 52 11.68 -0.37 1.73
N GLU A 53 11.22 0.88 1.70
CA GLU A 53 9.82 1.20 2.00
C GLU A 53 8.88 0.71 0.90
N ALA A 54 7.68 0.32 1.32
CA ALA A 54 6.60 -0.05 0.41
C ALA A 54 5.81 1.19 0.00
N VAL A 55 5.51 1.30 -1.29
CA VAL A 55 4.83 2.44 -1.90
C VAL A 55 3.69 1.99 -2.78
N LEU A 56 2.67 2.83 -2.88
CA LEU A 56 1.59 2.71 -3.83
C LEU A 56 1.91 3.54 -5.06
N VAL A 57 1.84 2.93 -6.24
CA VAL A 57 2.12 3.57 -7.52
C VAL A 57 1.03 3.26 -8.54
N GLU A 58 0.88 4.15 -9.53
CA GLU A 58 0.03 3.85 -10.68
C GLU A 58 0.77 3.00 -11.71
N PHE A 59 0.27 1.79 -11.94
CA PHE A 59 0.79 0.87 -12.94
C PHE A 59 -0.25 0.55 -14.02
N GLY A 60 -0.11 1.20 -15.18
CA GLY A 60 -1.08 1.11 -16.27
C GLY A 60 -2.40 1.79 -15.89
N LYS A 61 -3.49 1.01 -15.81
CA LYS A 61 -4.85 1.48 -15.46
C LYS A 61 -5.25 1.17 -14.01
N ARG A 62 -4.33 0.64 -13.21
CA ARG A 62 -4.58 0.27 -11.81
C ARG A 62 -3.47 0.80 -10.91
N GLN A 63 -3.73 0.83 -9.61
CA GLN A 63 -2.68 1.00 -8.62
C GLN A 63 -2.05 -0.35 -8.29
N ALA A 64 -0.78 -0.33 -7.94
CA ALA A 64 0.00 -1.51 -7.55
C ALA A 64 0.98 -1.13 -6.44
N LEU A 65 1.33 -2.11 -5.61
CA LEU A 65 2.39 -1.93 -4.64
C LEU A 65 3.75 -2.13 -5.28
N GLY A 66 4.72 -1.41 -4.74
CA GLY A 66 6.11 -1.63 -5.06
C GLY A 66 7.01 -1.35 -3.87
N ILE A 67 8.25 -1.81 -4.00
CA ILE A 67 9.31 -1.54 -3.03
C ILE A 67 10.31 -0.59 -3.66
N VAL A 68 10.68 0.45 -2.92
CA VAL A 68 11.73 1.40 -3.33
C VAL A 68 13.08 0.70 -3.27
N LEU A 69 13.66 0.46 -4.44
CA LEU A 69 14.92 -0.26 -4.55
C LEU A 69 16.14 0.64 -4.50
N GLY A 70 16.07 1.89 -4.94
CA GLY A 70 17.24 2.76 -5.05
C GLY A 70 16.90 4.14 -5.62
N GLU A 71 17.88 5.03 -5.61
CA GLU A 71 17.79 6.29 -6.36
C GLU A 71 17.86 6.02 -7.86
N ALA A 72 17.11 6.81 -8.63
CA ALA A 72 17.10 6.74 -10.08
C ALA A 72 17.19 8.13 -10.70
N THR A 73 17.58 8.18 -11.97
CA THR A 73 17.46 9.39 -12.79
C THR A 73 16.39 9.14 -13.84
N ALA A 74 15.50 10.12 -14.03
CA ALA A 74 14.50 10.03 -15.09
C ALA A 74 15.19 9.93 -16.47
N PRO A 75 14.76 9.00 -17.34
CA PRO A 75 15.24 8.95 -18.71
C PRO A 75 14.96 10.27 -19.45
N VAL A 76 15.86 10.66 -20.34
CA VAL A 76 15.71 11.89 -21.13
C VAL A 76 14.41 11.84 -21.94
N GLY A 77 13.57 12.87 -21.80
CA GLY A 77 12.31 12.99 -22.52
C GLY A 77 11.15 12.16 -21.94
N VAL A 78 11.33 11.53 -20.77
CA VAL A 78 10.27 10.83 -20.05
C VAL A 78 9.98 11.55 -18.75
N GLU A 79 8.73 11.99 -18.55
CA GLU A 79 8.28 12.51 -17.27
C GLU A 79 7.83 11.33 -16.39
N PRO A 80 8.55 11.01 -15.31
CA PRO A 80 8.20 9.89 -14.44
C PRO A 80 6.91 10.22 -13.68
N LYS A 81 6.03 9.23 -13.56
CA LYS A 81 4.82 9.37 -12.75
C LYS A 81 5.20 9.60 -11.28
N PRO A 82 4.43 10.41 -10.53
CA PRO A 82 4.65 10.54 -9.09
C PRO A 82 4.25 9.27 -8.35
N ILE A 83 4.91 9.00 -7.23
CA ILE A 83 4.43 8.02 -6.24
C ILE A 83 3.09 8.50 -5.68
N VAL A 84 2.13 7.60 -5.54
CA VAL A 84 0.79 7.91 -5.03
C VAL A 84 0.83 8.07 -3.52
N ASP A 85 1.36 7.08 -2.80
CA ASP A 85 1.47 7.15 -1.34
C ASP A 85 2.53 6.17 -0.82
N ARG A 86 2.93 6.33 0.45
CA ARG A 86 3.69 5.29 1.17
C ARG A 86 2.75 4.37 1.94
N VAL A 87 3.11 3.09 2.04
CA VAL A 87 2.41 2.15 2.89
C VAL A 87 2.89 2.35 4.31
N ARG A 88 1.98 2.61 5.26
CA ARG A 88 2.33 2.81 6.67
C ARG A 88 2.79 1.50 7.29
N ALA A 89 3.99 1.50 7.83
CA ALA A 89 4.59 0.44 8.61
C ALA A 89 5.52 1.06 9.67
N ASP A 90 5.87 0.31 10.71
CA ASP A 90 6.79 0.76 11.78
C ASP A 90 8.27 0.89 11.33
N GLY A 91 8.51 0.94 10.02
CA GLY A 91 9.82 1.02 9.39
C GLY A 91 9.82 0.51 7.93
N PRO A 92 10.99 0.49 7.26
CA PRO A 92 11.09 -0.04 5.90
C PRO A 92 10.75 -1.53 5.88
N LEU A 93 9.86 -1.91 4.97
CA LEU A 93 9.43 -3.30 4.81
C LEU A 93 10.62 -4.23 4.49
N LEU A 94 11.58 -3.71 3.73
CA LEU A 94 12.89 -4.32 3.56
C LEU A 94 13.95 -3.49 4.27
N PRO A 95 14.44 -3.96 5.44
CA PRO A 95 15.61 -3.38 6.07
C PRO A 95 16.84 -3.37 5.15
N PRO A 96 17.84 -2.51 5.38
CA PRO A 96 18.99 -2.34 4.48
C PRO A 96 19.69 -3.64 4.09
N LEU A 97 19.91 -4.55 5.05
CA LEU A 97 20.55 -5.84 4.80
C LEU A 97 19.72 -6.74 3.86
N SER A 98 18.40 -6.76 4.03
CA SER A 98 17.50 -7.52 3.15
C SER A 98 17.44 -6.91 1.75
N LEU A 99 17.49 -5.58 1.64
CA LEU A 99 17.55 -4.90 0.35
C LEU A 99 18.87 -5.20 -0.39
N GLU A 100 20.00 -5.18 0.31
CA GLU A 100 21.30 -5.56 -0.25
C GLU A 100 21.30 -7.02 -0.72
N LEU A 101 20.75 -7.92 0.10
CA LEU A 101 20.59 -9.32 -0.29
C LEU A 101 19.73 -9.48 -1.54
N ALA A 102 18.57 -8.79 -1.60
CA ALA A 102 17.69 -8.83 -2.75
C ALA A 102 18.41 -8.38 -4.04
N ARG A 103 19.16 -7.27 -3.96
CA ARG A 103 19.98 -6.77 -5.07
C ARG A 103 21.08 -7.77 -5.46
N TRP A 104 21.75 -8.38 -4.48
CA TRP A 104 22.78 -9.38 -4.74
C TRP A 104 22.21 -10.62 -5.44
N ILE A 105 21.08 -11.16 -4.98
CA ILE A 105 20.40 -12.29 -5.61
C ILE A 105 20.00 -11.94 -7.05
N ALA A 106 19.37 -10.77 -7.25
CA ALA A 106 18.96 -10.32 -8.57
C ALA A 106 20.15 -10.22 -9.54
N ALA A 107 21.27 -9.65 -9.09
CA ALA A 107 22.49 -9.53 -9.89
C ALA A 107 23.17 -10.88 -10.15
N HIS A 108 23.30 -11.73 -9.13
CA HIS A 108 24.00 -13.00 -9.20
C HIS A 108 23.26 -14.01 -10.09
N TYR A 109 21.93 -14.07 -9.98
CA TYR A 109 21.11 -15.03 -10.71
C TYR A 109 20.44 -14.43 -11.96
N LEU A 110 20.75 -13.18 -12.30
CA LEU A 110 20.10 -12.43 -13.39
C LEU A 110 18.56 -12.47 -13.28
N ALA A 111 18.08 -12.51 -12.04
CA ALA A 111 16.67 -12.63 -11.73
C ALA A 111 16.02 -11.24 -11.68
N PRO A 112 14.76 -11.09 -12.14
CA PRO A 112 14.09 -9.81 -12.05
C PRO A 112 13.89 -9.40 -10.58
N PRO A 113 14.23 -8.15 -10.16
CA PRO A 113 14.21 -7.76 -8.75
C PRO A 113 12.85 -7.96 -8.07
N ALA A 114 11.75 -7.68 -8.78
CA ALA A 114 10.40 -7.90 -8.27
C ALA A 114 10.13 -9.39 -7.95
N LEU A 115 10.68 -10.32 -8.73
CA LEU A 115 10.56 -11.76 -8.46
C LEU A 115 11.32 -12.14 -7.20
N VAL A 116 12.54 -11.63 -7.04
CA VAL A 116 13.36 -11.86 -5.83
C VAL A 116 12.62 -11.35 -4.58
N LEU A 117 12.07 -10.14 -4.64
CA LEU A 117 11.29 -9.58 -3.54
C LEU A 117 10.07 -10.43 -3.18
N ARG A 118 9.31 -10.88 -4.19
CA ARG A 118 8.17 -11.79 -3.96
C ARG A 118 8.56 -13.12 -3.33
N ALA A 119 9.77 -13.61 -3.59
CA ALA A 119 10.29 -14.83 -2.97
C ALA A 119 10.80 -14.61 -1.54
N MET A 120 11.26 -13.40 -1.22
CA MET A 120 11.74 -13.03 0.12
C MET A 120 10.60 -12.67 1.08
N LEU A 121 9.50 -12.14 0.56
CA LEU A 121 8.36 -11.71 1.36
C LEU A 121 7.34 -12.85 1.54
N PRO A 122 6.61 -12.88 2.67
CA PRO A 122 5.48 -13.77 2.85
C PRO A 122 4.51 -13.68 1.67
N PRO A 123 3.90 -14.81 1.25
CA PRO A 123 2.95 -14.81 0.16
C PRO A 123 1.78 -13.86 0.48
N ASN A 124 1.34 -13.14 -0.54
CA ASN A 124 0.23 -12.17 -0.48
C ASN A 124 0.50 -10.94 0.41
N LEU A 125 1.71 -10.71 0.93
CA LEU A 125 2.00 -9.52 1.74
C LEU A 125 1.82 -8.23 0.92
N LEU A 126 2.21 -8.26 -0.35
CA LEU A 126 2.01 -7.14 -1.27
C LEU A 126 0.62 -7.12 -1.93
N GLU A 127 -0.23 -8.11 -1.64
CA GLU A 127 -1.61 -8.20 -2.12
C GLU A 127 -2.62 -7.88 -1.01
N ARG A 128 -2.22 -8.01 0.26
CA ARG A 128 -3.02 -7.84 1.47
C ARG A 128 -2.55 -6.62 2.25
N LEU A 129 -2.88 -5.43 1.77
CA LEU A 129 -2.89 -4.28 2.67
C LEU A 129 -4.25 -4.19 3.35
N GLU A 130 -4.24 -4.28 4.67
CA GLU A 130 -5.36 -3.80 5.47
C GLU A 130 -5.28 -2.28 5.54
N LEU A 131 -6.37 -1.61 5.15
CA LEU A 131 -6.52 -0.16 5.35
C LEU A 131 -6.61 0.12 6.84
N VAL A 132 -5.49 0.50 7.45
CA VAL A 132 -5.46 1.00 8.81
C VAL A 132 -5.77 2.50 8.78
N VAL A 133 -7.00 2.85 9.16
CA VAL A 133 -7.42 4.25 9.32
C VAL A 133 -7.02 4.71 10.72
N GLU A 134 -5.88 5.37 10.81
CA GLU A 134 -5.54 6.11 12.03
C GLU A 134 -6.23 7.47 11.98
N ARG A 135 -7.07 7.76 12.99
CA ARG A 135 -7.68 9.09 13.12
C ARG A 135 -6.58 10.10 13.46
N THR A 136 -6.14 10.88 12.47
CA THR A 136 -5.46 12.15 12.74
C THR A 136 -6.35 12.96 13.67
N PRO A 137 -5.90 13.39 14.86
CA PRO A 137 -6.66 14.33 15.67
C PRO A 137 -6.75 15.64 14.88
N ALA A 138 -7.82 15.79 14.12
CA ALA A 138 -8.19 17.05 13.52
C ALA A 138 -8.30 18.08 14.65
N ALA A 139 -7.62 19.19 14.49
CA ALA A 139 -7.67 20.32 15.40
C ALA A 139 -9.12 20.58 15.82
N ALA A 140 -9.33 20.70 17.13
CA ALA A 140 -10.62 20.96 17.73
C ALA A 140 -11.30 22.16 17.07
N GLY A 141 -12.49 21.93 16.48
CA GLY A 141 -13.42 22.99 16.13
C GLY A 141 -13.86 23.04 14.67
N VAL A 142 -14.61 22.03 14.22
CA VAL A 142 -15.74 22.25 13.30
C VAL A 142 -16.89 21.37 13.79
N ALA A 143 -18.00 22.03 14.08
CA ALA A 143 -19.21 21.44 14.64
C ALA A 143 -19.84 20.40 13.71
N ASP A 144 -20.42 19.38 14.34
CA ASP A 144 -21.15 18.25 13.79
C ASP A 144 -22.36 18.70 12.92
N PRO A 145 -22.46 18.34 11.63
CA PRO A 145 -23.75 18.35 10.94
C PRO A 145 -24.58 17.13 11.39
N PRO A 146 -25.91 17.28 11.57
CA PRO A 146 -26.72 16.33 12.33
C PRO A 146 -26.81 14.93 11.71
N PRO A 147 -26.99 13.88 12.54
CA PRO A 147 -27.15 12.51 12.07
C PRO A 147 -28.45 12.37 11.29
N THR A 148 -28.34 12.00 10.00
CA THR A 148 -29.48 11.48 9.25
C THR A 148 -29.63 10.00 9.60
N ASP A 149 -30.67 9.73 10.38
CA ASP A 149 -31.30 8.44 10.63
C ASP A 149 -31.36 7.56 9.36
N ARG A 150 -30.83 6.33 9.47
CA ARG A 150 -31.53 5.15 8.95
C ARG A 150 -31.12 3.86 9.65
N ALA A 151 -32.05 3.42 10.48
CA ALA A 151 -32.46 2.05 10.80
C ALA A 151 -31.67 1.26 11.87
N ASP A 152 -32.23 1.27 13.07
CA ASP A 152 -32.10 0.25 14.10
C ASP A 152 -32.26 -1.19 13.55
N PRO A 153 -31.48 -2.17 14.02
CA PRO A 153 -31.87 -3.58 13.94
C PRO A 153 -33.01 -3.87 14.94
N PRO A 154 -34.06 -4.65 14.59
CA PRO A 154 -35.10 -5.02 15.55
C PRO A 154 -34.57 -5.91 16.68
N PRO A 155 -35.21 -5.87 17.86
CA PRO A 155 -34.64 -6.31 19.13
C PRO A 155 -34.58 -7.84 19.32
N THR A 156 -33.60 -8.20 20.14
CA THR A 156 -33.28 -9.50 20.73
C THR A 156 -34.50 -10.25 21.26
N ASP A 157 -34.65 -11.52 20.87
CA ASP A 157 -35.42 -12.48 21.67
C ASP A 157 -34.46 -13.28 22.57
N ARG A 158 -34.91 -13.45 23.81
CA ARG A 158 -34.21 -13.89 24.99
C ARG A 158 -34.92 -15.13 25.49
N ALA A 159 -34.58 -16.27 24.92
CA ALA A 159 -34.93 -17.62 25.39
C ALA A 159 -34.09 -18.54 24.48
N ASP A 160 -32.97 -19.08 24.94
CA ASP A 160 -32.84 -20.50 25.32
C ASP A 160 -31.31 -20.72 25.37
N GLU A 161 -30.64 -21.30 26.35
CA GLU A 161 -31.05 -22.14 27.47
C GLU A 161 -29.85 -22.15 28.45
N ASP A 162 -30.00 -21.47 29.58
CA ASP A 162 -29.26 -21.70 30.84
C ASP A 162 -29.63 -23.09 31.45
N LEU A 163 -29.91 -24.10 30.60
CA LEU A 163 -30.52 -25.38 30.99
C LEU A 163 -29.52 -26.55 31.07
N LEU A 164 -28.22 -26.31 30.91
CA LEU A 164 -27.20 -27.37 31.04
C LEU A 164 -26.34 -27.31 32.32
N GLU A 165 -26.54 -26.34 33.22
CA GLU A 165 -25.79 -26.26 34.49
C GLU A 165 -26.59 -26.64 35.75
N GLN A 166 -27.86 -27.08 35.64
CA GLN A 166 -28.68 -27.44 36.82
C GLN A 166 -29.15 -28.90 36.93
N LEU A 167 -28.72 -29.84 36.06
CA LEU A 167 -29.19 -31.24 36.12
C LEU A 167 -28.07 -32.30 36.01
N THR A 168 -27.00 -32.14 36.78
CA THR A 168 -26.20 -33.32 37.22
C THR A 168 -25.75 -33.14 38.66
N GLY A 169 -26.75 -33.00 39.53
CA GLY A 169 -26.76 -33.59 40.86
C GLY A 169 -27.65 -34.83 40.82
#